data_AF-A0A2J4XVS1-F1
#
_entry.id   AF-A0A2J4XVS1-F1
#
_cell.length_a   1.000
_cell.length_b   1.000
_cell.length_c   1.000
_cell.angle_alpha   90.00
_cell.angle_beta   90.00
_cell.angle_gamma   90.00
#
_symmetry.space_group_name_H-M   'P 1'
#
loop_
_entity.id
_entity.type
_entity.pdbx_description
1 polymer ?
#
loop_
_entity_poly.entity_id
_entity_poly.type
_entity_poly.pdbx_seq_one_letter_code
_entity_poly.pdbx_strand_id
1 'polypeptide(L)'
;RLDAALQDEVAASEGFLKQPAGKDFAFAGPSVKDKKFFGDGTGIGLRKDDSELKAAFDKALADMRKDGTYDKMAKKYFDFNVYGD
;
A
#
# COMPACT_ATOMS: atom_id res chain seq x y z
N ARG A 1 1.57 7.90 -26.81
CA ARG A 1 1.04 6.72 -26.09
C ARG A 1 2.18 6.11 -25.27
N LEU A 2 1.91 5.10 -24.45
CA LEU A 2 2.90 4.43 -23.60
C LEU A 2 2.92 2.94 -23.95
N ASP A 3 4.09 2.31 -23.89
CA ASP A 3 4.25 0.87 -24.07
C ASP A 3 4.15 0.10 -22.75
N ALA A 4 4.51 0.75 -21.62
CA ALA A 4 4.41 0.22 -20.26
C ALA A 4 4.29 1.37 -19.24
N ALA A 5 3.94 1.02 -18.00
CA ALA A 5 3.90 1.92 -16.85
C ALA A 5 4.49 1.23 -15.60
N LEU A 6 5.05 2.03 -14.69
CA LEU A 6 5.55 1.58 -13.39
C LEU A 6 4.84 2.35 -12.28
N GLN A 7 4.30 1.62 -11.31
CA GLN A 7 3.49 2.09 -10.19
C GLN A 7 3.41 0.98 -9.13
N ASP A 8 2.82 1.29 -7.97
CA ASP A 8 2.57 0.30 -6.92
C ASP A 8 1.77 -0.90 -7.43
N GLU A 9 2.22 -2.10 -7.10
CA GLU A 9 1.66 -3.36 -7.62
C GLU A 9 0.18 -3.51 -7.30
N VAL A 10 -0.22 -3.24 -6.05
CA VAL A 10 -1.62 -3.34 -5.61
C VAL A 10 -2.50 -2.30 -6.30
N ALA A 11 -1.98 -1.09 -6.54
CA ALA A 11 -2.72 -0.05 -7.24
C ALA A 11 -2.97 -0.45 -8.71
N ALA A 12 -1.98 -1.04 -9.38
CA ALA A 12 -2.17 -1.57 -10.73
C ALA A 12 -3.16 -2.73 -10.77
N SER A 13 -3.05 -3.68 -9.83
CA SER A 13 -3.96 -4.84 -9.74
C SER A 13 -5.41 -4.40 -9.54
N GLU A 14 -5.71 -3.78 -8.39
CA GLU A 14 -7.09 -3.51 -7.98
C GLU A 14 -7.68 -2.31 -8.73
N GLY A 15 -6.86 -1.30 -9.04
CA GLY A 15 -7.29 -0.04 -9.64
C GLY A 15 -7.34 -0.04 -11.17
N PHE A 16 -6.70 -1.01 -11.84
CA PHE A 16 -6.63 -1.05 -13.31
C PHE A 16 -6.83 -2.44 -13.90
N LEU A 17 -5.94 -3.40 -13.60
CA LEU A 17 -5.94 -4.72 -14.26
C LEU A 17 -7.21 -5.53 -13.98
N LYS A 18 -7.77 -5.43 -12.77
CA LYS A 18 -9.07 -6.02 -12.40
C LYS A 18 -10.28 -5.20 -12.86
N GLN A 19 -10.07 -4.00 -13.40
CA GLN A 19 -11.12 -3.12 -13.88
C GLN A 19 -11.36 -3.32 -15.39
N PRO A 20 -12.51 -2.89 -15.93
CA PRO A 20 -12.80 -3.04 -17.37
C PRO A 20 -11.74 -2.41 -18.29
N ALA A 21 -11.11 -1.31 -17.86
CA ALA A 21 -10.11 -0.59 -18.64
C ALA A 21 -8.77 -1.35 -18.77
N GLY A 22 -8.46 -2.26 -17.85
CA GLY A 22 -7.20 -3.00 -17.83
C GLY A 22 -7.25 -4.40 -18.43
N LYS A 23 -8.39 -4.82 -18.99
CA LYS A 23 -8.61 -6.21 -19.46
C LYS A 23 -7.61 -6.69 -20.51
N ASP A 24 -7.08 -5.78 -21.32
CA ASP A 24 -6.11 -6.09 -22.37
C ASP A 24 -4.65 -5.88 -21.92
N PHE A 25 -4.43 -5.66 -20.62
CA PHE A 25 -3.14 -5.41 -20.01
C PHE A 25 -2.81 -6.47 -18.96
N ALA A 26 -1.53 -6.58 -18.62
CA ALA A 26 -1.03 -7.52 -17.63
C ALA A 26 0.21 -6.97 -16.95
N PHE A 27 0.61 -7.61 -15.85
CA PHE A 27 1.95 -7.41 -15.29
C PHE A 27 3.02 -7.90 -16.27
N ALA A 28 4.08 -7.11 -16.43
CA ALA A 28 5.23 -7.43 -17.25
C ALA A 28 6.42 -7.81 -16.36
N GLY A 29 6.45 -9.07 -15.92
CA GLY A 29 7.47 -9.57 -14.99
C GLY A 29 7.12 -9.39 -13.51
N PRO A 30 8.04 -9.75 -12.59
CA PRO A 30 7.83 -9.63 -11.15
C PRO A 30 8.00 -8.19 -10.65
N SER A 31 7.61 -7.94 -9.40
CA SER A 31 7.86 -6.66 -8.73
C SER A 31 9.36 -6.33 -8.70
N VAL A 32 9.69 -5.08 -9.03
CA VAL A 32 11.06 -4.58 -8.92
C VAL A 32 11.34 -4.27 -7.45
N LYS A 33 12.27 -5.02 -6.84
CA LYS A 33 12.64 -4.86 -5.44
C LYS A 33 13.96 -4.12 -5.31
N ASP A 34 13.91 -2.89 -4.82
CA ASP A 34 15.09 -2.11 -4.43
C ASP A 34 14.77 -1.22 -3.22
N LYS A 35 15.32 -1.59 -2.07
CA LYS A 35 15.06 -0.89 -0.80
C LYS A 35 15.49 0.57 -0.83
N LYS A 36 16.53 0.93 -1.59
CA LYS A 36 17.02 2.30 -1.68
C LYS A 36 16.00 3.22 -2.35
N PHE A 37 15.31 2.71 -3.36
CA PHE A 37 14.36 3.50 -4.15
C PHE A 37 12.92 3.39 -3.65
N PHE A 38 12.50 2.20 -3.19
CA PHE A 38 11.10 1.93 -2.84
C PHE A 38 10.83 1.90 -1.32
N GLY A 39 11.86 1.89 -0.49
CA GLY A 39 11.71 1.93 0.97
C GLY A 39 11.12 0.67 1.58
N ASP A 40 10.60 0.81 2.81
CA ASP A 40 10.00 -0.25 3.62
C ASP A 40 8.51 0.03 3.87
N GLY A 41 7.72 -0.03 2.80
CA GLY A 41 6.27 0.26 2.86
C GLY A 41 5.95 1.75 3.01
N THR A 42 4.70 2.03 3.36
CA THR A 42 4.16 3.41 3.44
C THR A 42 3.93 3.87 4.87
N GLY A 43 4.07 5.17 5.13
CA GLY A 43 3.80 5.76 6.44
C GLY A 43 3.16 7.15 6.34
N ILE A 44 2.71 7.66 7.49
CA ILE A 44 2.21 9.03 7.62
C ILE A 44 3.41 9.97 7.70
N GLY A 45 3.62 10.79 6.66
CA GLY A 45 4.67 11.80 6.63
C GLY A 45 4.34 12.98 7.54
N LEU A 46 5.24 13.32 8.47
CA LEU A 46 5.09 14.39 9.45
C LEU A 46 6.32 15.31 9.45
N ARG A 47 6.22 16.50 10.07
CA ARG A 47 7.40 17.32 10.36
C ARG A 47 8.31 16.61 11.36
N LYS A 48 9.62 16.88 11.27
CA LYS A 48 10.63 16.16 12.06
C LYS A 48 10.54 16.43 13.57
N ASP A 49 10.03 17.59 13.95
CA ASP A 49 9.89 18.09 15.32
C ASP A 49 8.53 17.77 15.96
N ASP A 50 7.56 17.25 15.19
CA ASP A 50 6.21 16.91 15.67
C ASP A 50 6.18 15.56 16.42
N SER A 51 6.97 15.40 17.49
CA SER A 51 7.11 14.13 18.20
C SER A 51 5.81 13.67 18.88
N GLU A 52 5.02 14.60 19.42
CA GLU A 52 3.75 14.28 20.09
C GLU A 52 2.70 13.78 19.08
N LEU A 53 2.59 14.46 17.93
CA LEU A 53 1.68 14.05 16.86
C LEU A 53 2.08 12.69 16.29
N LYS A 54 3.38 12.46 16.10
CA LYS A 54 3.89 11.14 15.71
C LYS A 54 3.46 10.06 16.70
N ALA A 55 3.66 10.28 18.00
CA ALA A 55 3.29 9.31 19.02
C ALA A 55 1.77 9.04 19.03
N ALA A 56 0.94 10.05 18.79
CA ALA A 56 -0.51 9.91 18.70
C ALA A 56 -0.92 9.03 17.51
N PHE A 57 -0.36 9.25 16.31
CA PHE A 57 -0.62 8.41 15.14
C PHE A 57 -0.11 6.98 15.33
N ASP A 58 1.10 6.80 15.85
CA ASP A 58 1.68 5.49 16.12
C ASP A 58 0.78 4.69 17.08
N LYS A 59 0.30 5.34 18.16
CA LYS A 59 -0.60 4.70 19.13
C LYS A 59 -1.93 4.30 18.48
N ALA A 60 -2.56 5.20 17.73
CA ALA A 60 -3.83 4.91 17.08
C ALA A 60 -3.72 3.76 16.07
N LEU A 61 -2.63 3.72 15.28
CA LEU A 61 -2.36 2.65 14.34
C LEU A 61 -2.12 1.31 15.06
N ALA A 62 -1.36 1.30 16.16
CA ALA A 62 -1.12 0.11 16.95
C ALA A 62 -2.42 -0.43 17.59
N ASP A 63 -3.24 0.45 18.17
CA ASP A 63 -4.52 0.08 18.78
C ASP A 63 -5.48 -0.54 17.74
N MET A 64 -5.64 0.08 16.57
CA MET A 64 -6.55 -0.44 15.52
C MET A 64 -6.08 -1.75 14.89
N ARG A 65 -4.77 -2.02 14.94
CA ARG A 65 -4.22 -3.32 14.51
C ARG A 65 -4.49 -4.37 15.55
N LYS A 66 -4.33 -4.03 16.84
CA LYS A 66 -4.57 -4.93 17.97
C LYS A 66 -6.04 -5.32 18.10
N ASP A 67 -6.97 -4.39 17.85
CA ASP A 67 -8.41 -4.65 17.98
C ASP A 67 -9.05 -5.26 16.72
N GLY A 68 -8.29 -5.44 15.64
CA GLY A 68 -8.76 -6.03 14.37
C GLY A 68 -9.50 -5.05 13.46
N THR A 69 -9.62 -3.78 13.82
CA THR A 69 -10.24 -2.75 12.97
C THR A 69 -9.49 -2.59 11.65
N TYR A 70 -8.15 -2.64 11.69
CA TYR A 70 -7.32 -2.60 10.48
C TYR A 70 -7.69 -3.71 9.49
N ASP A 71 -7.71 -4.96 9.94
CA ASP A 71 -8.01 -6.11 9.08
C ASP A 71 -9.43 -6.06 8.54
N LYS A 72 -10.39 -5.62 9.36
CA LYS A 72 -11.78 -5.44 8.92
C LYS A 72 -11.91 -4.39 7.83
N MET A 73 -11.12 -3.32 7.88
CA MET A 73 -11.08 -2.31 6.82
C MET A 73 -10.37 -2.84 5.57
N ALA A 74 -9.23 -3.50 5.73
CA ALA A 74 -8.44 -4.06 4.63
C ALA A 74 -9.22 -5.09 3.82
N LYS A 75 -9.97 -5.98 4.48
CA LYS A 75 -10.80 -7.03 3.84
C LYS A 75 -11.88 -6.51 2.89
N LYS A 76 -12.20 -5.21 2.92
CA LYS A 76 -13.12 -4.61 1.94
C LYS A 76 -12.49 -4.47 0.55
N TYR A 77 -11.16 -4.43 0.48
CA TYR A 77 -10.42 -4.11 -0.74
C TYR A 77 -9.48 -5.24 -1.14
N PHE A 78 -8.98 -6.01 -0.18
CA PHE A 78 -7.94 -7.01 -0.41
C PHE A 78 -8.32 -8.34 0.23
N ASP A 79 -8.09 -9.43 -0.52
CA ASP A 79 -8.23 -10.81 -0.06
C ASP A 79 -6.88 -11.41 0.41
N PHE A 80 -5.85 -10.59 0.54
CA PHE A 80 -4.51 -10.93 0.99
C PHE A 80 -4.01 -9.97 2.09
N ASN A 81 -2.87 -10.29 2.72
CA ASN A 81 -2.23 -9.41 3.71
C ASN A 81 -1.58 -8.20 3.04
N VAL A 82 -2.31 -7.08 2.98
CA VAL A 82 -1.80 -5.83 2.38
C VAL A 82 -0.78 -5.09 3.26
N TYR A 83 -0.72 -5.39 4.56
CA TYR A 83 0.24 -4.73 5.46
C TYR A 83 1.67 -5.20 5.23
N GLY A 84 1.83 -6.43 4.73
CA GLY A 84 3.11 -7.12 4.66
C GLY A 84 3.48 -7.81 5.97
N ASP A 85 4.68 -8.40 5.99
CA ASP A 85 5.33 -9.00 7.17
C ASP A 85 6.28 -8.00 7.85
#